data_AF-A0A9R0RXF3-F1
#
_entry.id   AF-A0A9R0RXF3-F1
#
_cell.length_a   1.000
_cell.length_b   1.000
_cell.length_c   1.000
_cell.angle_alpha   90.00
_cell.angle_beta   90.00
_cell.angle_gamma   90.00
#
_symmetry.space_group_name_H-M   'P 1'
#
loop_
_entity.id
_entity.type
_entity.pdbx_description
1 polymer ?
#
loop_
_entity_poly.entity_id
_entity_poly.type
_entity_poly.pdbx_seq_one_letter_code
_entity_poly.pdbx_strand_id
1 'polypeptide(L)'
;MAKAATAAAAAPLHSGLPDEIAIWEILVRLPPKSLLRCRAVCRAWRSATSARDFLLAHHARQPALPLACGLEDDGGSCYYLAAQHQPVARLAKAFYLCASCDGLLLLSKRNQLSICNPATRQYAPLPASSAFIPLGMYRHRPTGEYRILLYKEIGLPATDGQDACHIFALGSVQPPRSIGSLQEAEQLRFSGVPVPFRGNLHWHLNKHWYLQKYWYLPENHESRSNIIIVFDTTAERFREMCAPVVPDHHKLFEMDGMLGMSSFNNTWPIIDVWMMQEQDYESEVWTLKYRVELSNADLLLVQFGQFVDYWNVVVASCDGAVLVLVKFGKSILQFDIDGKLVSFHHKDLLVTQHRLKQTLVPHTFFPRLDGHSVNAWPFI
;
A
#
# COMPACT_ATOMS: atom_id res chain seq x y z
N MET A 1 -14.89 -57.58 23.42
CA MET A 1 -15.82 -56.46 23.16
C MET A 1 -15.06 -55.15 23.34
N ALA A 2 -14.61 -54.54 22.24
CA ALA A 2 -13.95 -53.25 22.26
C ALA A 2 -15.02 -52.14 22.20
N LYS A 3 -15.03 -51.28 23.21
CA LYS A 3 -15.99 -50.18 23.36
C LYS A 3 -15.60 -49.08 22.38
N ALA A 4 -16.44 -48.85 21.37
CA ALA A 4 -16.31 -47.73 20.45
C ALA A 4 -16.39 -46.42 21.23
N ALA A 5 -15.32 -45.63 21.19
CA ALA A 5 -15.34 -44.26 21.67
C ALA A 5 -16.15 -43.41 20.68
N THR A 6 -17.38 -43.09 21.06
CA THR A 6 -18.19 -42.08 20.37
C THR A 6 -17.47 -40.74 20.43
N ALA A 7 -17.10 -40.20 19.27
CA ALA A 7 -16.63 -38.84 19.13
C ALA A 7 -17.70 -37.88 19.68
N ALA A 8 -17.36 -37.16 20.75
CA ALA A 8 -18.25 -36.15 21.31
C ALA A 8 -18.53 -35.08 20.25
N ALA A 9 -19.81 -34.90 19.90
CA ALA A 9 -20.25 -33.82 19.03
C ALA A 9 -19.82 -32.48 19.65
N ALA A 10 -19.15 -31.64 18.86
CA ALA A 10 -18.73 -30.32 19.30
C ALA A 10 -19.96 -29.50 19.73
N ALA A 11 -19.88 -28.88 20.91
CA ALA A 11 -20.95 -28.01 21.39
C ALA A 11 -21.10 -26.80 20.43
N PRO A 12 -22.33 -26.43 20.06
CA PRO A 12 -22.58 -25.34 19.12
C PRO A 12 -22.05 -24.00 19.63
N LEU A 13 -21.59 -23.15 18.71
CA LEU A 13 -20.96 -21.85 18.97
C LEU A 13 -21.94 -20.83 19.56
N HIS A 14 -23.24 -20.97 19.29
CA HIS A 14 -24.31 -20.13 19.79
C HIS A 14 -25.64 -20.90 19.86
N SER A 15 -26.46 -20.68 20.89
CA SER A 15 -27.84 -21.19 20.90
C SER A 15 -28.68 -20.37 19.91
N GLY A 16 -29.30 -21.04 18.93
CA GLY A 16 -30.22 -20.41 17.98
C GLY A 16 -29.62 -19.84 16.70
N LEU A 17 -28.30 -19.94 16.48
CA LEU A 17 -27.65 -19.59 15.20
C LEU A 17 -26.74 -20.74 14.74
N PRO A 18 -26.87 -21.23 13.49
CA PRO A 18 -25.94 -22.20 12.94
C PRO A 18 -24.49 -21.70 12.97
N ASP A 19 -23.57 -22.57 13.38
CA ASP A 19 -22.13 -22.28 13.49
C ASP A 19 -21.55 -21.72 12.18
N GLU A 20 -22.02 -22.23 11.05
CA GLU A 20 -21.60 -21.81 9.72
C GLU A 20 -21.90 -20.32 9.46
N ILE A 21 -23.10 -19.86 9.84
CA ILE A 21 -23.49 -18.45 9.69
C ILE A 21 -22.67 -17.58 10.65
N ALA A 22 -22.52 -18.01 11.91
CA ALA A 22 -21.72 -17.28 12.88
C ALA A 22 -20.27 -17.10 12.39
N ILE A 23 -19.63 -18.17 11.92
CA ILE A 23 -18.24 -18.13 11.46
C ILE A 23 -18.13 -17.36 10.14
N TRP A 24 -18.86 -17.79 9.11
CA TRP A 24 -18.61 -17.39 7.72
C TRP A 24 -19.41 -16.20 7.26
N GLU A 25 -20.41 -15.73 8.00
CA GLU A 25 -21.11 -14.49 7.66
C GLU A 25 -20.87 -13.36 8.66
N ILE A 26 -20.62 -13.69 9.93
CA ILE A 26 -20.43 -12.67 10.98
C ILE A 26 -18.95 -12.50 11.32
N LEU A 27 -18.30 -13.52 11.89
CA LEU A 27 -16.95 -13.39 12.46
C LEU A 27 -15.90 -13.07 11.38
N VAL A 28 -16.02 -13.67 10.20
CA VAL A 28 -15.07 -13.45 9.10
C VAL A 28 -15.10 -12.01 8.54
N ARG A 29 -16.15 -11.21 8.84
CA ARG A 29 -16.26 -9.81 8.42
C ARG A 29 -15.78 -8.82 9.49
N LEU A 30 -15.51 -9.29 10.71
CA LEU A 30 -15.08 -8.41 11.79
C LEU A 30 -13.68 -7.84 11.56
N PRO A 31 -13.40 -6.59 11.98
CA PRO A 31 -12.03 -6.07 12.00
C PRO A 31 -11.09 -6.94 12.84
N PRO A 32 -9.77 -6.99 12.53
CA PRO A 32 -8.82 -7.88 13.20
C PRO A 32 -8.82 -7.75 14.73
N LYS A 33 -8.87 -6.52 15.26
CA LYS A 33 -8.89 -6.28 16.71
C LYS A 33 -10.13 -6.88 17.38
N SER A 34 -11.30 -6.72 16.77
CA SER A 34 -12.55 -7.29 17.28
C SER A 34 -12.52 -8.81 17.21
N LEU A 35 -12.04 -9.37 16.10
CA LEU A 35 -11.90 -10.81 15.93
C LEU A 35 -10.94 -11.43 16.97
N LEU A 36 -9.83 -10.76 17.29
CA LEU A 36 -8.92 -11.21 18.35
C LEU A 36 -9.62 -11.22 19.73
N ARG A 37 -10.52 -10.28 20.01
CA ARG A 37 -11.35 -10.29 21.24
C ARG A 37 -12.35 -11.45 21.23
N CYS A 38 -12.94 -11.78 20.07
CA CYS A 38 -13.86 -12.91 19.90
C CYS A 38 -13.22 -14.27 20.29
N ARG A 39 -11.88 -14.40 20.18
CA ARG A 39 -11.14 -15.59 20.65
C ARG A 39 -11.16 -15.79 22.17
N ALA A 40 -11.62 -14.81 22.95
CA ALA A 40 -11.79 -14.92 24.39
C ALA A 40 -13.19 -15.41 24.80
N VAL A 41 -14.17 -15.44 23.89
CA VAL A 41 -15.56 -15.82 24.17
C VAL A 41 -15.65 -17.30 24.58
N CYS A 42 -15.14 -18.21 23.73
CA CYS A 42 -15.06 -19.64 24.05
C CYS A 42 -13.98 -20.36 23.23
N ARG A 43 -13.68 -21.63 23.59
CA ARG A 43 -12.67 -22.44 22.90
C ARG A 43 -13.03 -22.73 21.45
N ALA A 44 -14.30 -22.93 21.15
CA ALA A 44 -14.77 -23.25 19.80
C ALA A 44 -14.62 -22.04 18.86
N TRP A 45 -14.98 -20.84 19.31
CA TRP A 45 -14.71 -19.58 18.59
C TRP A 45 -13.21 -19.36 18.38
N ARG A 46 -12.39 -19.61 19.40
CA ARG A 46 -10.93 -19.52 19.28
C ARG A 46 -10.39 -20.48 18.24
N SER A 47 -10.84 -21.74 18.24
CA SER A 47 -10.41 -22.77 17.28
C SER A 47 -10.80 -22.38 15.86
N ALA A 48 -12.08 -22.06 15.63
CA ALA A 48 -12.59 -21.69 14.31
C ALA A 48 -11.86 -20.47 13.74
N THR A 49 -11.73 -19.40 14.53
CA THR A 49 -11.11 -18.16 14.07
C THR A 49 -9.58 -18.19 14.01
N SER A 50 -8.95 -19.27 14.46
CA SER A 50 -7.51 -19.51 14.33
C SER A 50 -7.18 -20.49 13.19
N ALA A 51 -8.19 -21.11 12.59
CA ALA A 51 -8.01 -22.00 11.45
C ALA A 51 -7.52 -21.24 10.22
N ARG A 52 -6.69 -21.91 9.40
CA ARG A 52 -5.98 -21.25 8.28
C ARG A 52 -6.93 -20.80 7.18
N ASP A 53 -7.88 -21.65 6.82
CA ASP A 53 -8.96 -21.37 5.87
C ASP A 53 -9.78 -20.15 6.30
N PHE A 54 -10.16 -20.08 7.58
CA PHE A 54 -10.84 -18.91 8.14
C PHE A 54 -10.00 -17.64 8.01
N LEU A 55 -8.71 -17.69 8.35
CA LEU A 55 -7.82 -16.53 8.29
C LEU A 55 -7.59 -16.04 6.85
N LEU A 56 -7.51 -16.95 5.88
CA LEU A 56 -7.42 -16.60 4.46
C LEU A 56 -8.71 -15.94 3.96
N ALA A 57 -9.87 -16.49 4.30
CA ALA A 57 -11.17 -15.91 3.94
C ALA A 57 -11.40 -14.55 4.63
N HIS A 58 -11.02 -14.45 5.91
CA HIS A 58 -11.06 -13.20 6.69
C HIS A 58 -10.22 -12.13 6.01
N HIS A 59 -8.97 -12.45 5.67
CA HIS A 59 -8.08 -11.55 4.96
C HIS A 59 -8.64 -11.14 3.61
N ALA A 60 -9.19 -12.08 2.82
CA ALA A 60 -9.78 -11.77 1.51
C ALA A 60 -10.89 -10.71 1.60
N ARG A 61 -11.69 -10.75 2.68
CA ARG A 61 -12.78 -9.82 2.98
C ARG A 61 -12.35 -8.53 3.68
N GLN A 62 -11.09 -8.40 4.12
CA GLN A 62 -10.63 -7.16 4.73
C GLN A 62 -10.52 -6.05 3.68
N PRO A 63 -10.95 -4.82 4.01
CA PRO A 63 -10.79 -3.68 3.12
C PRO A 63 -9.31 -3.29 2.99
N ALA A 64 -8.91 -2.84 1.81
CA ALA A 64 -7.62 -2.21 1.57
C ALA A 64 -7.76 -0.69 1.76
N LEU A 65 -7.49 -0.20 2.98
CA LEU A 65 -7.72 1.20 3.32
C LEU A 65 -6.46 2.06 3.07
N PRO A 66 -6.58 3.29 2.54
CA PRO A 66 -5.48 4.24 2.46
C PRO A 66 -4.79 4.44 3.81
N LEU A 67 -3.46 4.53 3.79
CA LEU A 67 -2.66 4.84 4.96
C LEU A 67 -2.30 6.32 5.00
N ALA A 68 -2.49 6.93 6.16
CA ALA A 68 -1.87 8.20 6.52
C ALA A 68 -0.83 7.96 7.61
N CYS A 69 0.30 8.66 7.52
CA CYS A 69 1.33 8.63 8.55
C CYS A 69 1.58 10.03 9.10
N GLY A 70 1.80 10.12 10.41
CA GLY A 70 2.22 11.35 11.08
C GLY A 70 3.42 11.09 11.98
N LEU A 71 4.14 12.17 12.28
CA LEU A 71 5.11 12.20 13.37
C LEU A 71 4.41 12.76 14.61
N GLU A 72 4.75 12.24 15.78
CA GLU A 72 4.37 12.90 17.03
C GLU A 72 5.19 14.20 17.22
N ASP A 73 4.68 15.12 18.04
CA ASP A 73 5.29 16.45 18.25
C ASP A 73 6.73 16.37 18.80
N ASP A 74 7.10 15.24 19.40
CA ASP A 74 8.46 14.96 19.89
C ASP A 74 9.44 14.55 18.75
N GLY A 75 8.94 14.37 17.52
CA GLY A 75 9.69 13.89 16.35
C GLY A 75 10.25 12.48 16.49
N GLY A 76 9.96 11.81 17.61
CA GLY A 76 10.56 10.56 18.03
C GLY A 76 9.80 9.36 17.48
N SER A 77 8.47 9.43 17.42
CA SER A 77 7.60 8.30 17.08
C SER A 77 6.80 8.56 15.78
N CYS A 78 6.34 7.49 15.13
CA CYS A 78 5.40 7.60 14.01
C CYS A 78 4.15 6.75 14.24
N TYR A 79 3.01 7.26 13.77
CA TYR A 79 1.74 6.56 13.85
C TYR A 79 1.15 6.40 12.45
N TYR A 80 0.50 5.25 12.24
CA TYR A 80 -0.16 4.88 11.01
C TYR A 80 -1.66 4.78 11.25
N LEU A 81 -2.41 5.57 10.49
CA LEU A 81 -3.86 5.55 10.48
C LEU A 81 -4.34 4.92 9.18
N ALA A 82 -5.28 4.00 9.27
CA ALA A 82 -6.12 3.66 8.12
C ALA A 82 -7.19 4.75 7.95
N ALA A 83 -7.76 4.85 6.75
CA ALA A 83 -8.95 5.67 6.50
C ALA A 83 -10.01 5.44 7.62
N GLN A 84 -10.70 6.51 8.02
CA GLN A 84 -11.58 6.59 9.21
C GLN A 84 -10.85 6.68 10.57
N HIS A 85 -9.58 7.12 10.59
CA HIS A 85 -8.84 7.46 11.81
C HIS A 85 -8.59 6.30 12.77
N GLN A 86 -8.72 5.07 12.30
CA GLN A 86 -8.44 3.92 13.13
C GLN A 86 -6.92 3.75 13.28
N PRO A 87 -6.36 3.83 14.51
CA PRO A 87 -4.93 3.62 14.72
C PRO A 87 -4.57 2.17 14.42
N VAL A 88 -3.70 1.98 13.43
CA VAL A 88 -3.26 0.66 13.00
C VAL A 88 -1.96 0.27 13.68
N ALA A 89 -1.00 1.19 13.73
CA ALA A 89 0.27 0.99 14.41
C ALA A 89 0.75 2.31 15.02
N ARG A 90 1.40 2.21 16.17
CA ARG A 90 2.22 3.25 16.77
C ARG A 90 3.60 2.69 17.02
N LEU A 91 4.62 3.32 16.43
CA LEU A 91 5.99 2.84 16.48
C LEU A 91 6.86 3.87 17.22
N ALA A 92 7.67 3.40 18.16
CA ALA A 92 8.52 4.19 19.06
C ALA A 92 9.61 5.02 18.37
N LYS A 93 9.71 4.91 17.04
CA LYS A 93 10.76 5.51 16.21
C LYS A 93 10.13 6.00 14.92
N ALA A 94 10.58 7.14 14.43
CA ALA A 94 10.33 7.54 13.05
C ALA A 94 10.96 6.51 12.09
N PHE A 95 10.08 5.79 11.39
CA PHE A 95 10.39 4.93 10.25
C PHE A 95 9.78 5.55 8.99
N TYR A 96 10.49 5.45 7.88
CA TYR A 96 9.93 5.74 6.56
C TYR A 96 9.19 4.52 6.07
N LEU A 97 7.94 4.69 5.64
CA LEU A 97 7.18 3.63 4.99
C LEU A 97 7.62 3.55 3.52
N CYS A 98 8.13 2.39 3.12
CA CYS A 98 8.66 2.17 1.77
C CYS A 98 7.67 1.41 0.87
N ALA A 99 6.96 0.43 1.42
CA ALA A 99 6.02 -0.38 0.67
C ALA A 99 4.96 -1.01 1.59
N SER A 100 3.84 -1.43 1.00
CA SER A 100 2.76 -2.14 1.68
C SER A 100 2.24 -3.27 0.77
N CYS A 101 2.02 -4.47 1.32
CA CYS A 101 1.48 -5.61 0.58
C CYS A 101 0.73 -6.55 1.53
N ASP A 102 -0.52 -6.89 1.23
CA ASP A 102 -1.35 -7.85 2.00
C ASP A 102 -1.30 -7.70 3.53
N GLY A 103 -1.26 -6.46 4.01
CA GLY A 103 -1.22 -6.15 5.45
C GLY A 103 0.16 -6.09 6.08
N LEU A 104 1.21 -6.34 5.30
CA LEU A 104 2.60 -6.14 5.68
C LEU A 104 3.07 -4.73 5.28
N LEU A 105 3.92 -4.13 6.11
CA LEU A 105 4.58 -2.87 5.85
C LEU A 105 6.09 -3.07 5.81
N LEU A 106 6.72 -2.53 4.76
CA LEU A 106 8.16 -2.42 4.64
C LEU A 106 8.59 -1.05 5.14
N LEU A 107 9.42 -1.04 6.17
CA LEU A 107 9.86 0.16 6.88
C LEU A 107 11.38 0.34 6.71
N SER A 108 11.82 1.58 6.54
CA SER A 108 13.24 1.95 6.49
C SER A 108 13.61 2.91 7.60
N LYS A 109 14.77 2.70 8.20
CA LYS A 109 15.40 3.63 9.14
C LYS A 109 16.91 3.57 9.02
N ARG A 110 17.57 4.72 8.79
CA ARG A 110 19.04 4.83 8.70
C ARG A 110 19.65 3.74 7.79
N ASN A 111 19.00 3.51 6.64
CA ASN A 111 19.36 2.51 5.63
C ASN A 111 19.25 1.04 6.10
N GLN A 112 18.48 0.75 7.16
CA GLN A 112 18.09 -0.60 7.54
C GLN A 112 16.62 -0.83 7.18
N LEU A 113 16.36 -1.87 6.39
CA LEU A 113 15.00 -2.32 6.08
C LEU A 113 14.48 -3.24 7.18
N SER A 114 13.18 -3.15 7.44
CA SER A 114 12.45 -4.00 8.37
C SER A 114 11.05 -4.25 7.88
N ILE A 115 10.49 -5.40 8.23
CA ILE A 115 9.13 -5.78 7.88
C ILE A 115 8.29 -5.82 9.15
N CYS A 116 7.05 -5.33 9.07
CA CYS A 116 6.11 -5.43 10.16
C CYS A 116 4.71 -5.84 9.69
N ASN A 117 4.00 -6.57 10.56
CA ASN A 117 2.56 -6.78 10.46
C ASN A 117 1.91 -6.04 11.64
N PRO A 118 1.27 -4.89 11.40
CA PRO A 118 0.58 -4.11 12.44
C PRO A 118 -0.51 -4.88 13.19
N ALA A 119 -1.24 -5.77 12.50
CA ALA A 119 -2.39 -6.46 13.08
C ALA A 119 -1.97 -7.59 14.04
N THR A 120 -0.87 -8.28 13.74
CA THR A 120 -0.29 -9.31 14.63
C THR A 120 0.81 -8.75 15.55
N ARG A 121 1.18 -7.47 15.37
CA ARG A 121 2.30 -6.80 16.05
C ARG A 121 3.62 -7.56 15.92
N GLN A 122 3.81 -8.21 14.78
CA GLN A 122 5.08 -8.85 14.42
C GLN A 122 6.00 -7.83 13.77
N TYR A 123 7.28 -7.89 14.11
CA TYR A 123 8.33 -7.06 13.53
C TYR A 123 9.60 -7.89 13.35
N ALA A 124 10.35 -7.63 12.29
CA ALA A 124 11.70 -8.15 12.14
C ALA A 124 12.55 -7.23 11.25
N PRO A 125 13.82 -6.97 11.58
CA PRO A 125 14.76 -6.38 10.63
C PRO A 125 15.03 -7.36 9.47
N LEU A 126 15.34 -6.82 8.30
CA LEU A 126 15.74 -7.61 7.14
C LEU A 126 17.27 -7.62 7.01
N PRO A 127 17.86 -8.73 6.53
CA PRO A 127 19.31 -8.83 6.33
C PRO A 127 19.80 -8.02 5.11
N ALA A 128 18.90 -7.38 4.37
CA ALA A 128 19.24 -6.60 3.19
C ALA A 128 20.13 -5.39 3.54
N SER A 129 21.22 -5.24 2.79
CA SER A 129 22.24 -4.19 2.96
C SER A 129 21.68 -2.78 2.73
N SER A 130 22.32 -1.78 3.34
CA SER A 130 22.06 -0.35 3.17
C SER A 130 22.25 0.17 1.75
N ALA A 131 22.83 -0.63 0.85
CA ALA A 131 23.05 -0.28 -0.55
C ALA A 131 21.81 -0.44 -1.45
N PHE A 132 20.67 -0.88 -0.90
CA PHE A 132 19.46 -1.15 -1.69
C PHE A 132 18.33 -0.17 -1.37
N ILE A 133 17.73 0.39 -2.42
CA ILE A 133 16.53 1.20 -2.39
C ILE A 133 15.33 0.30 -2.75
N PRO A 134 14.31 0.17 -1.89
CA PRO A 134 13.11 -0.58 -2.23
C PRO A 134 12.26 0.16 -3.27
N LEU A 135 11.97 -0.50 -4.38
CA LEU A 135 11.07 -0.01 -5.42
C LEU A 135 9.61 -0.46 -5.21
N GLY A 136 9.41 -1.60 -4.56
CA GLY A 136 8.08 -2.14 -4.28
C GLY A 136 8.12 -3.49 -3.57
N MET A 137 6.97 -3.89 -3.03
CA MET A 137 6.77 -5.20 -2.38
C MET A 137 5.54 -5.89 -2.98
N TYR A 138 5.64 -7.19 -3.24
CA TYR A 138 4.57 -7.96 -3.86
C TYR A 138 4.54 -9.40 -3.35
N ARG A 139 3.38 -10.04 -3.45
CA ARG A 139 3.23 -11.48 -3.27
C ARG A 139 3.34 -12.16 -4.64
N HIS A 140 4.39 -12.95 -4.81
CA HIS A 140 4.61 -13.74 -6.02
C HIS A 140 3.53 -14.83 -6.11
N ARG A 141 2.56 -14.66 -7.01
CA ARG A 141 1.36 -15.53 -7.06
C ARG A 141 1.67 -17.02 -7.25
N PRO A 142 2.60 -17.43 -8.14
CA PRO A 142 2.91 -18.85 -8.35
C PRO A 142 3.47 -19.55 -7.12
N THR A 143 4.37 -18.92 -6.37
CA THR A 143 5.03 -19.55 -5.20
C THR A 143 4.37 -19.19 -3.86
N GLY A 144 3.58 -18.11 -3.83
CA GLY A 144 3.00 -17.54 -2.62
C GLY A 144 4.00 -16.78 -1.74
N GLU A 145 5.26 -16.66 -2.16
CA GLU A 145 6.31 -15.94 -1.45
C GLU A 145 6.10 -14.43 -1.51
N TYR A 146 6.50 -13.74 -0.46
CA TYR A 146 6.58 -12.28 -0.48
C TYR A 146 7.97 -11.86 -0.94
N ARG A 147 8.02 -10.93 -1.90
CA ARG A 147 9.26 -10.47 -2.51
C ARG A 147 9.32 -8.95 -2.51
N ILE A 148 10.53 -8.42 -2.44
CA ILE A 148 10.83 -7.00 -2.54
C ILE A 148 11.63 -6.79 -3.81
N LEU A 149 11.17 -5.87 -4.65
CA LEU A 149 11.96 -5.34 -5.76
C LEU A 149 12.86 -4.24 -5.23
N LEU A 150 14.16 -4.39 -5.43
CA LEU A 150 15.21 -3.53 -4.92
C LEU A 150 15.99 -2.93 -6.09
N TYR A 151 16.49 -1.72 -5.92
CA TYR A 151 17.48 -1.09 -6.78
C TYR A 151 18.79 -0.94 -6.02
N LYS A 152 19.91 -1.35 -6.60
CA LYS A 152 21.23 -1.21 -5.95
C LYS A 152 21.83 0.14 -6.34
N GLU A 153 22.07 1.00 -5.37
CA GLU A 153 22.75 2.28 -5.61
C GLU A 153 24.27 2.04 -5.57
N ILE A 154 24.95 2.24 -6.70
CA ILE A 154 26.41 2.14 -6.77
C ILE A 154 27.00 3.51 -6.40
N GLY A 155 27.77 3.56 -5.32
CA GLY A 155 28.57 4.74 -4.99
C GLY A 155 29.65 4.97 -6.05
N LEU A 156 29.83 6.22 -6.50
CA LEU A 156 30.93 6.58 -7.39
C LEU A 156 32.30 6.32 -6.72
N PRO A 157 33.34 5.91 -7.48
CA PRO A 157 33.33 5.64 -8.92
C PRO A 157 33.12 4.15 -9.21
N ALA A 158 32.32 3.90 -10.26
CA ALA A 158 31.96 2.59 -10.78
C ALA A 158 33.17 1.65 -10.93
N THR A 159 33.26 0.65 -10.06
CA THR A 159 33.99 -0.58 -10.35
C THR A 159 32.98 -1.60 -10.87
N ASP A 160 32.86 -1.66 -12.20
CA ASP A 160 32.38 -2.80 -13.00
C ASP A 160 30.95 -3.36 -12.73
N GLY A 161 30.17 -2.75 -11.84
CA GLY A 161 28.79 -3.11 -11.58
C GLY A 161 27.84 -2.31 -12.47
N GLN A 162 27.00 -2.97 -13.26
CA GLN A 162 25.83 -2.34 -13.85
C GLN A 162 24.80 -2.06 -12.75
N ASP A 163 24.22 -0.85 -12.75
CA ASP A 163 23.01 -0.55 -11.99
C ASP A 163 21.95 -1.60 -12.32
N ALA A 164 21.47 -2.32 -11.30
CA ALA A 164 20.62 -3.48 -11.51
C ALA A 164 19.49 -3.56 -10.49
N CYS A 165 18.34 -3.96 -11.00
CA CYS A 165 17.23 -4.39 -10.16
C CYS A 165 17.56 -5.75 -9.54
N HIS A 166 17.12 -5.92 -8.30
CA HIS A 166 17.30 -7.15 -7.55
C HIS A 166 15.98 -7.57 -6.92
N ILE A 167 15.83 -8.86 -6.71
CA ILE A 167 14.68 -9.45 -6.04
C ILE A 167 15.15 -10.07 -4.73
N PHE A 168 14.49 -9.69 -3.64
CA PHE A 168 14.71 -10.27 -2.33
C PHE A 168 13.44 -10.97 -1.84
N ALA A 169 13.50 -12.30 -1.69
CA ALA A 169 12.40 -13.07 -1.10
C ALA A 169 12.45 -13.00 0.44
N LEU A 170 11.33 -12.64 1.07
CA LEU A 170 11.24 -12.54 2.52
C LEU A 170 11.46 -13.90 3.19
N GLY A 171 12.36 -13.94 4.16
CA GLY A 171 12.78 -15.17 4.84
C GLY A 171 13.84 -15.98 4.09
N SER A 172 14.37 -15.47 2.98
CA SER A 172 15.57 -16.01 2.34
C SER A 172 16.82 -15.68 3.16
N VAL A 173 17.72 -16.65 3.26
CA VAL A 173 19.09 -16.47 3.78
C VAL A 173 20.06 -16.01 2.70
N GLN A 174 19.66 -16.12 1.43
CA GLN A 174 20.48 -15.70 0.30
C GLN A 174 20.37 -14.19 0.08
N PRO A 175 21.44 -13.55 -0.43
CA PRO A 175 21.39 -12.14 -0.81
C PRO A 175 20.38 -11.89 -1.94
N PRO A 176 19.96 -10.63 -2.15
CA PRO A 176 19.10 -10.26 -3.28
C PRO A 176 19.68 -10.74 -4.62
N ARG A 177 18.86 -11.39 -5.45
CA ARG A 177 19.26 -11.88 -6.77
C ARG A 177 19.10 -10.77 -7.80
N SER A 178 20.13 -10.50 -8.59
CA SER A 178 20.05 -9.54 -9.71
C SER A 178 19.13 -10.08 -10.83
N ILE A 179 18.33 -9.19 -11.42
CA ILE A 179 17.54 -9.44 -12.62
C ILE A 179 17.99 -8.59 -13.83
N GLY A 180 19.16 -7.93 -13.70
CA GLY A 180 19.73 -7.08 -14.74
C GLY A 180 19.34 -5.60 -14.63
N SER A 181 19.90 -4.82 -15.54
CA SER A 181 19.71 -3.37 -15.64
C SER A 181 18.47 -3.02 -16.45
N LEU A 182 17.73 -2.02 -15.99
CA LEU A 182 16.72 -1.33 -16.78
C LEU A 182 17.09 0.15 -16.77
N GLN A 183 17.17 0.78 -17.94
CA GLN A 183 17.52 2.19 -18.07
C GLN A 183 16.52 3.09 -17.31
N GLU A 184 15.26 2.66 -17.22
CA GLU A 184 14.20 3.35 -16.49
C GLU A 184 14.16 3.02 -14.98
N ALA A 185 14.87 1.98 -14.50
CA ALA A 185 14.82 1.60 -13.08
C ALA A 185 15.46 2.65 -12.16
N GLU A 186 16.45 3.39 -12.67
CA GLU A 186 16.99 4.54 -11.95
C GLU A 186 15.89 5.59 -11.72
N GLN A 187 15.02 5.83 -12.71
CA GLN A 187 13.92 6.80 -12.61
C GLN A 187 12.84 6.32 -11.64
N LEU A 188 12.62 5.00 -11.53
CA LEU A 188 11.67 4.43 -10.57
C LEU A 188 12.01 4.77 -9.11
N ARG A 189 13.28 5.02 -8.77
CA ARG A 189 13.67 5.43 -7.40
C ARG A 189 13.05 6.75 -6.96
N PHE A 190 12.72 7.61 -7.93
CA PHE A 190 12.08 8.91 -7.73
C PHE A 190 10.60 8.88 -8.04
N SER A 191 10.10 7.73 -8.52
CA SER A 191 8.68 7.55 -8.83
C SER A 191 7.86 7.33 -7.57
N GLY A 192 6.54 7.40 -7.74
CA GLY A 192 5.55 7.18 -6.69
C GLY A 192 5.64 5.80 -6.02
N VAL A 193 4.72 5.54 -5.09
CA VAL A 193 4.49 4.16 -4.63
C VAL A 193 3.89 3.36 -5.80
N PRO A 194 4.39 2.16 -6.12
CA PRO A 194 3.77 1.34 -7.15
C PRO A 194 2.35 0.96 -6.78
N VAL A 195 1.50 0.87 -7.78
CA VAL A 195 0.17 0.28 -7.64
C VAL A 195 0.25 -1.21 -8.00
N PRO A 196 0.03 -2.12 -7.04
CA PRO A 196 -0.15 -3.53 -7.33
C PRO A 196 -1.48 -3.74 -8.04
N PHE A 197 -1.45 -4.22 -9.28
CA PHE A 197 -2.64 -4.47 -10.07
C PHE A 197 -2.43 -5.67 -10.96
N ARG A 198 -3.40 -6.60 -10.99
CA ARG A 198 -3.33 -7.84 -11.78
C ARG A 198 -1.99 -8.60 -11.64
N GLY A 199 -1.40 -8.57 -10.45
CA GLY A 199 -0.12 -9.23 -10.14
C GLY A 199 1.11 -8.61 -10.78
N ASN A 200 0.98 -7.37 -11.26
CA ASN A 200 2.09 -6.56 -11.72
C ASN A 200 2.20 -5.32 -10.81
N LEU A 201 3.36 -4.67 -10.82
CA LEU A 201 3.55 -3.38 -10.17
C LEU A 201 3.56 -2.29 -11.24
N HIS A 202 2.79 -1.22 -11.05
CA HIS A 202 2.67 -0.12 -12.00
C HIS A 202 3.17 1.18 -11.37
N TRP A 203 4.10 1.85 -12.05
CA TRP A 203 4.58 3.18 -11.67
C TRP A 203 4.28 4.15 -12.80
N HIS A 204 3.75 5.31 -12.43
CA HIS A 204 3.66 6.42 -13.37
C HIS A 204 4.97 7.22 -13.31
N LEU A 205 5.61 7.39 -14.48
CA LEU A 205 6.81 8.20 -14.64
C LEU A 205 6.45 9.52 -15.32
N ASN A 206 6.62 10.63 -14.60
CA ASN A 206 6.62 11.96 -15.19
C ASN A 206 8.06 12.34 -15.55
N LYS A 207 8.44 12.13 -16.82
CA LYS A 207 9.79 12.43 -17.33
C LYS A 207 10.16 13.92 -17.22
N HIS A 208 9.18 14.84 -17.24
CA HIS A 208 9.42 16.28 -17.19
C HIS A 208 10.02 16.73 -15.84
N TRP A 209 9.50 16.23 -14.71
CA TRP A 209 10.00 16.56 -13.38
C TRP A 209 11.46 16.11 -13.15
N TYR A 210 11.79 14.88 -13.57
CA TYR A 210 13.15 14.34 -13.42
C TYR A 210 14.18 15.17 -14.18
N LEU A 211 13.88 15.49 -15.44
CA LEU A 211 14.74 16.28 -16.32
C LEU A 211 14.90 17.73 -15.85
N GLN A 212 13.84 18.34 -15.32
CA GLN A 212 13.86 19.73 -14.85
C GLN A 212 14.64 19.89 -13.53
N LYS A 213 14.56 18.91 -12.61
CA LYS A 213 15.23 18.97 -11.30
C LYS A 213 16.72 18.63 -11.33
N TYR A 214 17.14 17.72 -12.22
CA TYR A 214 18.49 17.16 -12.18
C TYR A 214 19.36 17.49 -13.40
N TRP A 215 18.80 17.99 -14.51
CA TRP A 215 19.57 18.21 -15.76
C TRP A 215 19.46 19.61 -16.38
N TYR A 216 18.78 20.59 -15.75
CA TYR A 216 18.66 21.98 -16.22
C TYR A 216 18.33 22.10 -17.73
N LEU A 217 17.29 21.39 -18.19
CA LEU A 217 16.87 21.50 -19.59
C LEU A 217 16.08 22.79 -19.86
N PRO A 218 16.24 23.42 -21.04
CA PRO A 218 15.45 24.59 -21.43
C PRO A 218 13.96 24.25 -21.49
N GLU A 219 13.10 25.22 -21.16
CA GLU A 219 11.63 25.14 -21.05
C GLU A 219 10.89 24.64 -22.31
N ASN A 220 11.59 24.44 -23.44
CA ASN A 220 10.99 24.18 -24.76
C ASN A 220 11.03 22.71 -25.21
N HIS A 221 11.39 21.75 -24.34
CA HIS A 221 11.20 20.35 -24.69
C HIS A 221 9.73 19.95 -24.45
N GLU A 222 8.98 19.73 -25.53
CA GLU A 222 7.68 19.04 -25.51
C GLU A 222 7.84 17.59 -25.00
N SER A 223 8.07 17.42 -23.70
CA SER A 223 8.25 16.10 -23.09
C SER A 223 6.89 15.52 -22.71
N ARG A 224 6.13 15.10 -23.73
CA ARG A 224 4.83 14.44 -23.60
C ARG A 224 4.90 12.93 -23.35
N SER A 225 6.04 12.36 -22.93
CA SER A 225 6.09 10.93 -22.62
C SER A 225 5.59 10.66 -21.20
N ASN A 226 4.26 10.72 -21.07
CA ASN A 226 3.53 10.17 -19.93
C ASN A 226 3.47 8.65 -20.09
N ILE A 227 4.29 7.93 -19.33
CA ILE A 227 4.41 6.47 -19.44
C ILE A 227 4.16 5.81 -18.09
N ILE A 228 3.59 4.61 -18.15
CA ILE A 228 3.48 3.71 -17.02
C ILE A 228 4.51 2.61 -17.21
N ILE A 229 5.39 2.43 -16.23
CA ILE A 229 6.27 1.27 -16.18
C ILE A 229 5.56 0.16 -15.44
N VAL A 230 5.53 -1.02 -16.04
CA VAL A 230 4.91 -2.21 -15.49
C VAL A 230 5.99 -3.26 -15.23
N PHE A 231 6.09 -3.73 -14.00
CA PHE A 231 6.91 -4.90 -13.66
C PHE A 231 6.01 -6.13 -13.54
N ASP A 232 6.16 -7.07 -14.47
CA ASP A 232 5.55 -8.39 -14.38
C ASP A 232 6.25 -9.18 -13.27
N THR A 233 5.52 -9.49 -12.21
CA THR A 233 6.11 -10.15 -11.03
C THR A 233 6.41 -11.63 -11.27
N THR A 234 5.78 -12.25 -12.27
CA THR A 234 5.95 -13.68 -12.59
C THR A 234 7.07 -13.87 -13.60
N ALA A 235 7.08 -13.08 -14.66
CA ALA A 235 8.15 -13.09 -15.66
C ALA A 235 9.41 -12.36 -15.16
N GLU A 236 9.29 -11.53 -14.13
CA GLU A 236 10.34 -10.66 -13.59
C GLU A 236 10.91 -9.70 -14.65
N ARG A 237 10.02 -9.13 -15.48
CA ARG A 237 10.38 -8.26 -16.61
C ARG A 237 9.61 -6.96 -16.56
N PHE A 238 10.25 -5.91 -17.03
CA PHE A 238 9.62 -4.62 -17.21
C PHE A 238 9.04 -4.49 -18.62
N ARG A 239 7.96 -3.72 -18.74
CA ARG A 239 7.41 -3.24 -19.99
C ARG A 239 6.84 -1.84 -19.79
N GLU A 240 6.74 -1.08 -20.87
CA GLU A 240 6.03 0.19 -20.87
C GLU A 240 4.53 -0.04 -21.15
N MET A 241 3.73 0.92 -20.72
CA MET A 241 2.30 1.04 -20.95
C MET A 241 1.95 2.51 -21.15
N CYS A 242 0.99 2.80 -22.02
CA CYS A 242 0.48 4.14 -22.25
C CYS A 242 -0.34 4.64 -21.04
N ALA A 243 -0.04 5.86 -20.62
CA ALA A 243 -0.91 6.64 -19.74
C ALA A 243 -1.89 7.49 -20.57
N PRO A 244 -3.03 7.94 -20.01
CA PRO A 244 -3.89 8.87 -20.73
C PRO A 244 -3.14 10.20 -20.94
N VAL A 245 -3.37 10.83 -22.09
CA VAL A 245 -2.76 12.13 -22.43
C VAL A 245 -3.50 13.23 -21.68
N VAL A 246 -3.01 13.56 -20.49
CA VAL A 246 -3.60 14.56 -19.60
C VAL A 246 -2.57 15.59 -19.18
N PRO A 247 -2.98 16.86 -18.91
CA PRO A 247 -2.08 17.87 -18.39
C PRO A 247 -1.69 17.60 -16.93
N ASP A 248 -0.46 17.97 -16.57
CA ASP A 248 0.01 18.23 -15.20
C ASP A 248 0.41 17.03 -14.31
N HIS A 249 -0.10 16.98 -13.08
CA HIS A 249 0.31 16.02 -12.07
C HIS A 249 -0.61 14.80 -12.08
N HIS A 250 -0.01 13.61 -12.00
CA HIS A 250 -0.75 12.36 -12.10
C HIS A 250 -0.39 11.36 -11.02
N LYS A 251 -1.39 10.60 -10.59
CA LYS A 251 -1.22 9.52 -9.61
C LYS A 251 -2.03 8.30 -10.00
N LEU A 252 -1.34 7.16 -10.07
CA LEU A 252 -2.00 5.88 -10.20
C LEU A 252 -2.64 5.45 -8.87
N PHE A 253 -3.73 4.73 -8.97
CA PHE A 253 -4.37 4.02 -7.88
C PHE A 253 -5.11 2.78 -8.41
N GLU A 254 -5.41 1.84 -7.51
CA GLU A 254 -6.34 0.74 -7.79
C GLU A 254 -7.66 1.04 -7.09
N MET A 255 -8.77 0.81 -7.79
CA MET A 255 -10.10 0.97 -7.23
C MET A 255 -11.05 -0.03 -7.89
N ASP A 256 -11.71 -0.83 -7.05
CA ASP A 256 -12.75 -1.80 -7.45
C ASP A 256 -12.31 -2.74 -8.59
N GLY A 257 -11.06 -3.20 -8.57
CA GLY A 257 -10.52 -4.11 -9.58
C GLY A 257 -10.17 -3.44 -10.91
N MET A 258 -10.16 -2.11 -10.96
CA MET A 258 -9.76 -1.32 -12.11
C MET A 258 -8.50 -0.50 -11.79
N LEU A 259 -7.65 -0.30 -12.80
CA LEU A 259 -6.53 0.63 -12.71
C LEU A 259 -7.03 2.04 -12.98
N GLY A 260 -6.72 2.97 -12.08
CA GLY A 260 -7.13 4.35 -12.15
C GLY A 260 -5.95 5.30 -12.16
N MET A 261 -6.17 6.49 -12.73
CA MET A 261 -5.22 7.60 -12.67
C MET A 261 -5.96 8.89 -12.37
N SER A 262 -5.54 9.61 -11.33
CA SER A 262 -6.04 10.96 -11.07
C SER A 262 -5.11 11.98 -11.71
N SER A 263 -5.69 12.99 -12.35
CA SER A 263 -5.00 14.13 -12.90
C SER A 263 -5.49 15.39 -12.21
N PHE A 264 -4.57 16.25 -11.82
CA PHE A 264 -4.88 17.52 -11.16
C PHE A 264 -3.79 18.53 -11.46
N ASN A 265 -4.14 19.81 -11.36
CA ASN A 265 -3.21 20.90 -11.55
C ASN A 265 -3.32 21.93 -10.43
N ASN A 266 -2.35 22.84 -10.37
CA ASN A 266 -2.22 23.79 -9.28
C ASN A 266 -3.07 25.04 -9.48
N THR A 267 -3.69 25.19 -10.65
CA THR A 267 -4.41 26.39 -11.08
C THR A 267 -5.93 26.22 -11.04
N TRP A 268 -6.43 25.00 -11.17
CA TRP A 268 -7.86 24.68 -11.22
C TRP A 268 -8.19 23.65 -10.14
N PRO A 269 -9.24 23.85 -9.34
CA PRO A 269 -9.66 22.92 -8.29
C PRO A 269 -10.40 21.71 -8.87
N ILE A 270 -9.92 21.17 -10.00
CA ILE A 270 -10.54 20.06 -10.72
C ILE A 270 -9.61 18.85 -10.64
N ILE A 271 -10.18 17.73 -10.24
CA ILE A 271 -9.52 16.43 -10.20
C ILE A 271 -10.23 15.51 -11.19
N ASP A 272 -9.56 15.23 -12.30
CA ASP A 272 -10.03 14.28 -13.30
C ASP A 272 -9.62 12.86 -12.90
N VAL A 273 -10.56 11.93 -12.94
CA VAL A 273 -10.36 10.53 -12.55
C VAL A 273 -10.57 9.65 -13.78
N TRP A 274 -9.46 9.12 -14.28
CA TRP A 274 -9.42 8.22 -15.42
C TRP A 274 -9.41 6.79 -14.93
N MET A 275 -10.18 5.92 -15.57
CA MET A 275 -10.25 4.51 -15.24
C MET A 275 -10.07 3.67 -16.50
N MET A 276 -9.35 2.58 -16.34
CA MET A 276 -9.18 1.54 -17.35
C MET A 276 -10.11 0.38 -17.02
N GLN A 277 -11.02 0.06 -17.94
CA GLN A 277 -11.90 -1.09 -17.79
C GLN A 277 -11.09 -2.40 -17.90
N GLU A 278 -11.64 -3.47 -17.35
CA GLU A 278 -10.98 -4.78 -17.32
C GLU A 278 -10.62 -5.30 -18.72
N GLN A 279 -11.49 -5.06 -19.70
CA GLN A 279 -11.35 -5.50 -21.09
C GLN A 279 -10.33 -4.64 -21.87
N ASP A 280 -10.09 -3.41 -21.40
CA ASP A 280 -9.30 -2.41 -22.11
C ASP A 280 -7.82 -2.41 -21.69
N TYR A 281 -7.44 -3.26 -20.73
CA TYR A 281 -6.09 -3.28 -20.15
C TYR A 281 -4.99 -3.61 -21.16
N GLU A 282 -5.23 -4.58 -22.04
CA GLU A 282 -4.26 -4.98 -23.07
C GLU A 282 -4.20 -3.97 -24.23
N SER A 283 -5.31 -3.28 -24.50
CA SER A 283 -5.36 -2.18 -25.48
C SER A 283 -4.93 -0.83 -24.92
N GLU A 284 -4.68 -0.76 -23.61
CA GLU A 284 -4.23 0.43 -22.89
C GLU A 284 -5.16 1.65 -23.08
N VAL A 285 -6.48 1.40 -23.15
CA VAL A 285 -7.50 2.44 -23.34
C VAL A 285 -8.00 2.96 -22.00
N TRP A 286 -8.00 4.28 -21.86
CA TRP A 286 -8.41 5.00 -20.65
C TRP A 286 -9.68 5.80 -20.90
N THR A 287 -10.61 5.76 -19.94
CA THR A 287 -11.85 6.54 -19.98
C THR A 287 -11.90 7.52 -18.82
N LEU A 288 -12.20 8.79 -19.10
CA LEU A 288 -12.52 9.76 -18.05
C LEU A 288 -13.83 9.34 -17.39
N LYS A 289 -13.78 8.89 -16.13
CA LYS A 289 -14.94 8.39 -15.41
C LYS A 289 -15.59 9.48 -14.55
N TYR A 290 -14.77 10.30 -13.89
CA TYR A 290 -15.25 11.36 -13.04
C TYR A 290 -14.44 12.64 -13.24
N ARG A 291 -15.11 13.77 -13.08
CA ARG A 291 -14.50 15.10 -12.98
C ARG A 291 -15.00 15.72 -11.70
N VAL A 292 -14.12 15.81 -10.70
CA VAL A 292 -14.46 16.29 -9.36
C VAL A 292 -14.01 17.72 -9.23
N GLU A 293 -14.97 18.66 -9.16
CA GLU A 293 -14.70 20.07 -8.97
C GLU A 293 -14.88 20.43 -7.49
N LEU A 294 -13.81 20.82 -6.81
CA LEU A 294 -13.84 21.07 -5.37
C LEU A 294 -14.67 22.33 -5.09
N SER A 295 -15.84 22.14 -4.48
CA SER A 295 -16.74 23.22 -4.10
C SER A 295 -16.07 24.16 -3.11
N ASN A 296 -16.21 25.47 -3.32
CA ASN A 296 -15.66 26.53 -2.47
C ASN A 296 -14.12 26.52 -2.34
N ALA A 297 -13.39 26.13 -3.39
CA ALA A 297 -11.93 26.05 -3.38
C ALA A 297 -11.24 27.31 -2.81
N ASP A 298 -11.71 28.52 -3.15
CA ASP A 298 -11.15 29.77 -2.62
C ASP A 298 -11.26 29.87 -1.09
N LEU A 299 -12.41 29.50 -0.52
CA LEU A 299 -12.61 29.49 0.93
C LEU A 299 -11.74 28.42 1.60
N LEU A 300 -11.58 27.27 0.96
CA LEU A 300 -10.72 26.19 1.45
C LEU A 300 -9.25 26.60 1.47
N LEU A 301 -8.78 27.33 0.45
CA LEU A 301 -7.43 27.87 0.39
C LEU A 301 -7.18 28.88 1.52
N VAL A 302 -8.14 29.75 1.81
CA VAL A 302 -8.06 30.71 2.92
C VAL A 302 -8.05 29.99 4.27
N GLN A 303 -8.92 28.99 4.44
CA GLN A 303 -9.12 28.32 5.73
C GLN A 303 -8.03 27.30 6.06
N PHE A 304 -7.53 26.56 5.07
CA PHE A 304 -6.63 25.42 5.29
C PHE A 304 -5.22 25.63 4.69
N GLY A 305 -5.02 26.71 3.93
CA GLY A 305 -3.76 27.02 3.25
C GLY A 305 -3.70 26.44 1.83
N GLN A 306 -2.55 26.64 1.17
CA GLN A 306 -2.35 26.22 -0.21
C GLN A 306 -2.24 24.70 -0.37
N PHE A 307 -2.47 24.24 -1.60
CA PHE A 307 -2.05 22.92 -2.06
C PHE A 307 -0.54 22.78 -1.87
N VAL A 308 -0.12 21.65 -1.30
CA VAL A 308 1.31 21.32 -1.21
C VAL A 308 1.61 20.37 -2.37
N ASP A 309 2.57 20.72 -3.22
CA ASP A 309 2.77 20.13 -4.57
C ASP A 309 3.22 18.67 -4.62
N TYR A 310 3.39 18.00 -3.49
CA TYR A 310 3.98 16.67 -3.48
C TYR A 310 3.04 15.71 -2.73
N TRP A 311 2.42 14.81 -3.49
CA TRP A 311 1.74 13.59 -3.01
C TRP A 311 0.33 13.73 -2.42
N ASN A 312 -0.46 14.74 -2.77
CA ASN A 312 -1.59 15.08 -1.90
C ASN A 312 -3.01 14.76 -2.35
N VAL A 313 -3.19 14.15 -3.53
CA VAL A 313 -4.49 13.57 -3.91
C VAL A 313 -4.46 12.05 -3.77
N VAL A 314 -5.46 11.46 -3.11
CA VAL A 314 -5.70 10.02 -3.10
C VAL A 314 -7.16 9.75 -3.40
N VAL A 315 -7.42 8.95 -4.43
CA VAL A 315 -8.75 8.47 -4.78
C VAL A 315 -8.93 7.08 -4.18
N ALA A 316 -10.03 6.85 -3.48
CA ALA A 316 -10.36 5.56 -2.92
C ALA A 316 -11.86 5.32 -2.89
N SER A 317 -12.26 4.05 -3.01
CA SER A 317 -13.62 3.58 -2.71
C SER A 317 -13.68 3.15 -1.24
N CYS A 318 -14.67 3.67 -0.48
CA CYS A 318 -15.02 3.21 0.86
C CYS A 318 -16.53 2.95 0.90
N ASP A 319 -16.92 1.73 1.29
CA ASP A 319 -18.33 1.30 1.39
C ASP A 319 -19.15 1.54 0.11
N GLY A 320 -18.50 1.46 -1.06
CA GLY A 320 -19.12 1.68 -2.37
C GLY A 320 -19.20 3.15 -2.80
N ALA A 321 -18.81 4.10 -1.94
CA ALA A 321 -18.69 5.51 -2.29
C ALA A 321 -17.26 5.85 -2.72
N VAL A 322 -17.11 6.55 -3.84
CA VAL A 322 -15.82 7.10 -4.28
C VAL A 322 -15.56 8.39 -3.53
N LEU A 323 -14.37 8.48 -2.93
CA LEU A 323 -13.93 9.61 -2.14
C LEU A 323 -12.57 10.10 -2.64
N VAL A 324 -12.38 11.41 -2.57
CA VAL A 324 -11.14 12.08 -2.93
C VAL A 324 -10.55 12.74 -1.69
N LEU A 325 -9.39 12.26 -1.25
CA LEU A 325 -8.62 12.82 -0.15
C LEU A 325 -7.61 13.81 -0.71
N VAL A 326 -7.64 15.05 -0.21
CA VAL A 326 -6.79 16.15 -0.67
C VAL A 326 -6.12 16.82 0.52
N LYS A 327 -4.79 16.97 0.51
CA LYS A 327 -4.07 17.73 1.54
C LYS A 327 -4.06 19.23 1.22
N PHE A 328 -4.50 20.03 2.17
CA PHE A 328 -4.40 21.50 2.19
C PHE A 328 -3.61 21.92 3.43
N GLY A 329 -2.43 22.51 3.22
CA GLY A 329 -1.52 22.86 4.33
C GLY A 329 -1.27 21.67 5.28
N LYS A 330 -1.69 21.79 6.54
CA LYS A 330 -1.60 20.74 7.59
C LYS A 330 -2.88 19.90 7.71
N SER A 331 -3.84 20.05 6.81
CA SER A 331 -5.15 19.40 6.89
C SER A 331 -5.34 18.43 5.74
N ILE A 332 -6.06 17.33 6.00
CA ILE A 332 -6.53 16.41 4.97
C ILE A 332 -8.03 16.57 4.87
N LEU A 333 -8.50 16.95 3.69
CA LEU A 333 -9.90 17.14 3.37
C LEU A 333 -10.39 15.94 2.56
N GLN A 334 -11.61 15.51 2.82
CA GLN A 334 -12.26 14.40 2.13
C GLN A 334 -13.47 14.94 1.38
N PHE A 335 -13.47 14.74 0.07
CA PHE A 335 -14.55 15.13 -0.83
C PHE A 335 -15.28 13.90 -1.35
N ASP A 336 -16.58 14.05 -1.60
CA ASP A 336 -17.33 13.09 -2.42
C ASP A 336 -17.08 13.33 -3.92
N ILE A 337 -17.72 12.52 -4.75
CA ILE A 337 -17.57 12.57 -6.20
C ILE A 337 -18.16 13.84 -6.84
N ASP A 338 -19.11 14.48 -6.16
CA ASP A 338 -19.71 15.76 -6.56
C ASP A 338 -18.84 16.95 -6.11
N GLY A 339 -17.71 16.69 -5.47
CA GLY A 339 -16.75 17.71 -5.03
C GLY A 339 -17.17 18.45 -3.77
N LYS A 340 -18.13 17.92 -3.02
CA LYS A 340 -18.55 18.48 -1.73
C LYS A 340 -17.68 17.94 -0.61
N LEU A 341 -17.28 18.83 0.30
CA LEU A 341 -16.51 18.45 1.50
C LEU A 341 -17.38 17.60 2.44
N VAL A 342 -16.96 16.35 2.66
CA VAL A 342 -17.62 15.37 3.55
C VAL A 342 -17.02 15.42 4.95
N SER A 343 -15.70 15.51 5.05
CA SER A 343 -14.99 15.58 6.33
C SER A 343 -13.60 16.23 6.17
N PHE A 344 -12.99 16.66 7.26
CA PHE A 344 -11.60 17.13 7.25
C PHE A 344 -10.89 16.82 8.56
N HIS A 345 -9.57 16.75 8.50
CA HIS A 345 -8.70 16.42 9.62
C HIS A 345 -7.56 17.40 9.71
N HIS A 346 -7.51 18.13 10.82
CA HIS A 346 -6.47 19.11 11.10
C HIS A 346 -5.35 18.49 11.94
N LYS A 347 -4.55 17.63 11.30
CA LYS A 347 -3.31 17.07 11.85
C LYS A 347 -2.32 16.97 10.72
N ASP A 348 -1.05 17.31 10.98
CA ASP A 348 0.01 17.26 9.98
C ASP A 348 0.37 15.81 9.65
N LEU A 349 -0.52 15.21 8.87
CA LEU A 349 -0.48 13.88 8.35
C LEU A 349 -0.01 13.95 6.91
N LEU A 350 0.83 12.99 6.53
CA LEU A 350 1.12 12.69 5.15
C LEU A 350 0.13 11.62 4.70
N VAL A 351 -0.71 11.94 3.71
CA VAL A 351 -1.49 10.92 3.01
C VAL A 351 -0.52 10.17 2.12
N THR A 352 -0.46 8.86 2.31
CA THR A 352 0.40 8.00 1.49
C THR A 352 -0.43 7.33 0.41
N GLN A 353 0.23 6.91 -0.68
CA GLN A 353 -0.38 6.03 -1.68
C GLN A 353 -0.43 4.56 -1.22
N HIS A 354 0.13 4.26 -0.04
CA HIS A 354 0.09 2.92 0.52
C HIS A 354 -1.32 2.57 0.99
N ARG A 355 -1.69 1.31 0.81
CA ARG A 355 -2.96 0.76 1.29
C ARG A 355 -2.66 -0.38 2.24
N LEU A 356 -3.43 -0.44 3.32
CA LEU A 356 -3.34 -1.52 4.29
C LEU A 356 -4.59 -2.37 4.25
N LYS A 357 -4.39 -3.62 3.83
CA LYS A 357 -5.35 -4.70 3.98
C LYS A 357 -4.94 -5.57 5.15
N GLN A 358 -5.42 -5.25 6.35
CA GLN A 358 -4.95 -5.90 7.57
C GLN A 358 -5.05 -7.44 7.47
N THR A 359 -4.10 -8.15 8.09
CA THR A 359 -4.06 -9.60 8.01
C THR A 359 -3.66 -10.23 9.35
N LEU A 360 -4.41 -11.26 9.74
CA LEU A 360 -4.07 -12.15 10.85
C LEU A 360 -3.47 -13.47 10.37
N VAL A 361 -3.30 -13.64 9.05
CA VAL A 361 -2.66 -14.82 8.46
C VAL A 361 -1.22 -14.90 8.96
N PRO A 362 -0.78 -16.00 9.58
CA PRO A 362 0.60 -16.15 10.02
C PRO A 362 1.54 -16.21 8.81
N HIS A 363 2.64 -15.45 8.85
CA HIS A 363 3.70 -15.56 7.85
C HIS A 363 4.89 -16.34 8.41
N THR A 364 5.26 -17.42 7.73
CA THR A 364 6.32 -18.35 8.16
C THR A 364 7.72 -17.75 8.09
N PHE A 365 7.90 -16.61 7.41
CA PHE A 365 9.21 -15.94 7.35
C PHE A 365 9.55 -15.19 8.63
N PHE A 366 8.56 -14.70 9.41
CA PHE A 366 8.84 -13.89 10.61
C PHE A 366 9.73 -14.64 11.61
N PRO A 367 9.41 -15.88 12.04
CA PRO A 367 10.24 -16.60 13.01
C PRO A 367 11.63 -16.99 12.50
N ARG A 368 11.89 -16.85 11.19
CA ARG A 368 13.19 -17.15 10.58
C ARG A 368 14.10 -15.93 10.49
N LEU A 369 13.59 -14.73 10.78
CA LEU A 369 14.36 -13.50 10.72
C LEU A 369 14.97 -13.20 12.09
N ASP A 370 16.28 -12.91 12.09
CA ASP A 370 16.99 -12.51 13.30
C ASP A 370 16.39 -11.22 13.87
N GLY A 371 16.21 -11.16 15.19
CA GLY A 371 15.57 -10.02 15.85
C GLY A 371 14.05 -9.96 15.65
N HIS A 372 13.42 -11.06 15.22
CA HIS A 372 11.96 -11.20 15.22
C HIS A 372 11.38 -10.95 16.62
N SER A 373 10.33 -10.14 16.66
CA SER A 373 9.63 -9.80 17.89
C SER A 373 8.12 -9.77 17.69
N VAL A 374 7.36 -9.95 18.78
CA VAL A 374 5.90 -9.87 18.82
C VAL A 374 5.48 -9.04 20.02
N ASN A 375 4.58 -8.07 19.85
CA ASN A 375 4.14 -7.17 20.92
C ASN A 375 5.27 -6.42 21.64
N ALA A 376 6.43 -6.32 21.00
CA ALA A 376 7.62 -5.70 21.55
C ALA A 376 8.04 -4.53 20.66
N TRP A 377 9.19 -3.97 20.98
CA TRP A 377 9.81 -2.93 20.17
C TRP A 377 9.85 -3.35 18.67
N PRO A 378 9.47 -2.46 17.74
CA PRO A 378 9.22 -1.02 17.92
C PRO A 378 7.78 -0.61 18.28
N PHE A 379 6.86 -1.54 18.51
CA PHE A 379 5.48 -1.17 18.87
C PHE A 379 5.38 -0.62 20.30
N ILE A 380 4.59 0.45 20.49
CA ILE A 380 4.33 1.13 21.79
C ILE A 380 2.87 1.44 22.04
#